data_AF-A0A9E3AMS9-F1
#
_entry.id   AF-A0A9E3AMS9-F1
#
_cell.length_a   1.000
_cell.length_b   1.000
_cell.length_c   1.000
_cell.angle_alpha   90.00
_cell.angle_beta   90.00
_cell.angle_gamma   90.00
#
_symmetry.space_group_name_H-M   'P 1'
#
loop_
_entity.id
_entity.type
_entity.pdbx_description
1 polymer ?
#
loop_
_entity_poly.entity_id
_entity_poly.type
_entity_poly.pdbx_seq_one_letter_code
_entity_poly.pdbx_strand_id
1 'polypeptide(L)'
;MTTETVTADQDVETTLLDVQSAAVKRLIAKAKERGYITFDELNTVLPPDQNSSEQIEDVMANFSEMGIQVVESEESEETEAPAAKTEKTEEAEEEQSGNIDEESVGRTDDPVRMYLREMGSVELLSREGEIAIAKRIEAGRDMMIGGLCESPLTFKAIINWHDQLKAGRMLLRDIIDLEATQGAGAPGAAGTEGQGHGAAPASGEAAAENFDGEEVDDAEDPEGAAISLSALEEKLKPEVLATFEEIEGLYKKLHKMQHRRLESMTSGEEINARSEKTYEKQREELVHKVAQVRLHNNRIEELVMQLKQLNQRLTALEGQLLRMAESSKVNREDFLKQYRGNELDPGWIERVSALPGKGWKTFVGRHFEDIARIRAQIAAVANDASLPISEFRRVYMTVSRGERDSARAKKEMIEANLRLVISIAKKYTNRG
;
A
#
# COMPACT_ATOMS: atom_id res chain seq x y z
N MET A 1 7.62 55.99 2.48
CA MET A 1 7.73 55.23 1.21
C MET A 1 8.05 53.81 1.57
N THR A 2 7.01 52.99 1.52
CA THR A 2 6.91 51.58 1.89
C THR A 2 7.47 50.69 0.78
N THR A 3 8.26 49.69 1.14
CA THR A 3 8.52 48.51 0.30
C THR A 3 8.61 47.28 1.20
N GLU A 4 7.45 46.69 1.49
CA GLU A 4 7.33 45.31 1.95
C GLU A 4 7.42 44.40 0.73
N THR A 5 8.32 43.43 0.79
CA THR A 5 8.37 42.27 -0.09
C THR A 5 7.59 41.16 0.59
N VAL A 6 6.35 40.95 0.16
CA VAL A 6 5.54 39.80 0.58
C VAL A 6 5.65 38.73 -0.51
N THR A 7 6.28 37.62 -0.13
CA THR A 7 6.19 36.31 -0.76
C THR A 7 4.73 35.83 -0.71
N ALA A 8 4.08 35.74 -1.86
CA ALA A 8 2.82 35.03 -2.01
C ALA A 8 3.10 33.56 -2.32
N ASP A 9 3.29 32.76 -1.28
CA ASP A 9 2.85 31.36 -1.30
C ASP A 9 1.31 31.41 -1.27
N GLN A 10 0.67 30.99 -2.36
CA GLN A 10 -0.77 30.74 -2.38
C GLN A 10 -0.97 29.22 -2.43
N ASP A 11 -1.32 28.68 -1.26
CA ASP A 11 -2.39 27.71 -1.06
C ASP A 11 -2.69 26.78 -2.24
N VAL A 12 -1.96 25.66 -2.32
CA VAL A 12 -2.52 24.42 -2.89
C VAL A 12 -3.34 23.76 -1.77
N GLU A 13 -4.43 24.42 -1.43
CA GLU A 13 -5.53 23.85 -0.67
C GLU A 13 -6.23 22.88 -1.62
N THR A 14 -6.11 21.58 -1.34
CA THR A 14 -6.96 20.54 -1.93
C THR A 14 -8.41 20.91 -1.66
N THR A 15 -9.03 21.60 -2.60
CA THR A 15 -10.46 21.82 -2.66
C THR A 15 -11.11 20.46 -2.89
N LEU A 16 -11.40 19.78 -1.77
CA LEU A 16 -12.54 18.87 -1.71
C LEU A 16 -13.71 19.68 -2.26
N LEU A 17 -14.13 19.37 -3.48
CA LEU A 17 -15.35 19.95 -4.03
C LEU A 17 -16.45 19.73 -3.00
N ASP A 18 -17.03 20.85 -2.58
CA ASP A 18 -18.13 20.86 -1.66
C ASP A 18 -19.30 20.10 -2.30
N VAL A 19 -19.46 18.82 -1.94
CA VAL A 19 -20.61 17.96 -2.26
C VAL A 19 -21.93 18.63 -1.80
N GLN A 20 -21.86 19.76 -1.09
CA GLN A 20 -22.99 20.61 -0.73
C GLN A 20 -23.33 21.71 -1.74
N SER A 21 -22.69 21.78 -2.91
CA SER A 21 -23.12 22.74 -3.94
C SER A 21 -24.60 22.54 -4.24
N ALA A 22 -25.38 23.63 -4.19
CA ALA A 22 -26.83 23.57 -4.37
C ALA A 22 -27.22 22.98 -5.75
N ALA A 23 -26.31 23.02 -6.72
CA ALA A 23 -26.46 22.41 -8.04
C ALA A 23 -26.39 20.87 -7.98
N VAL A 24 -25.39 20.30 -7.29
CA VAL A 24 -25.25 18.84 -7.12
C VAL A 24 -26.42 18.27 -6.32
N LYS A 25 -26.88 18.97 -5.26
CA LYS A 25 -28.08 18.54 -4.49
C LYS A 25 -29.37 18.52 -5.33
N ARG A 26 -29.57 19.50 -6.22
CA ARG A 26 -30.74 19.52 -7.13
C ARG A 26 -30.67 18.39 -8.15
N LEU A 27 -29.47 18.10 -8.64
CA LEU A 27 -29.25 17.04 -9.62
C LEU A 27 -29.43 15.65 -8.98
N ILE A 28 -28.97 15.44 -7.74
CA ILE A 28 -29.28 14.22 -6.96
C ILE A 28 -30.79 14.06 -6.73
N ALA A 29 -31.52 15.14 -6.41
CA ALA A 29 -32.97 15.06 -6.23
C ALA A 29 -33.69 14.68 -7.52
N LYS A 30 -33.33 15.28 -8.66
CA LYS A 30 -33.90 14.97 -9.98
C LYS A 30 -33.57 13.55 -10.44
N ALA A 31 -32.33 13.11 -10.20
CA ALA A 31 -31.88 11.77 -10.56
C ALA A 31 -32.48 10.68 -9.66
N LYS A 32 -32.79 11.00 -8.39
CA LYS A 32 -33.52 10.10 -7.49
C LYS A 32 -34.99 9.94 -7.86
N GLU A 33 -35.61 10.96 -8.45
CA GLU A 33 -36.98 10.86 -8.98
C GLU A 33 -37.05 10.02 -10.27
N ARG A 34 -36.02 10.10 -11.12
CA ARG A 34 -35.97 9.39 -12.41
C ARG A 34 -35.34 8.01 -12.33
N GLY A 35 -34.49 7.75 -11.34
CA GLY A 35 -33.69 6.52 -11.22
C GLY A 35 -32.46 6.47 -12.14
N TYR A 36 -32.31 7.44 -13.04
CA TYR A 36 -31.18 7.56 -13.95
C TYR A 36 -30.77 9.02 -14.18
N ILE A 37 -29.55 9.23 -14.67
CA ILE A 37 -29.00 10.53 -15.06
C ILE A 37 -28.26 10.40 -16.40
N THR A 38 -28.35 11.39 -17.28
CA THR A 38 -27.61 11.37 -18.53
C THR A 38 -26.21 11.98 -18.41
N PHE A 39 -25.28 11.53 -19.26
CA PHE A 39 -23.91 12.06 -19.29
C PHE A 39 -23.88 13.58 -19.56
N ASP A 40 -24.80 14.07 -20.39
CA ASP A 40 -24.94 15.51 -20.68
C ASP A 40 -25.41 16.33 -19.48
N GLU A 41 -26.35 15.78 -18.68
CA GLU A 41 -26.82 16.43 -17.45
C GLU A 41 -25.71 16.49 -16.39
N LEU A 42 -24.88 15.45 -16.31
CA LEU A 42 -23.71 15.42 -15.42
C LEU A 42 -22.65 16.45 -15.85
N ASN A 43 -22.31 16.51 -17.14
CA ASN A 43 -21.33 17.46 -17.69
C ASN A 43 -21.77 18.93 -17.59
N THR A 44 -23.08 19.18 -17.57
CA THR A 44 -23.61 20.55 -17.39
C THR A 44 -23.35 21.09 -15.98
N VAL A 45 -23.37 20.22 -14.96
CA VAL A 45 -23.17 20.61 -13.56
C VAL A 45 -21.71 20.45 -13.13
N LEU A 46 -21.00 19.50 -13.73
CA LEU A 46 -19.58 19.24 -13.51
C LEU A 46 -18.84 19.28 -14.85
N PRO A 47 -18.48 20.47 -15.36
CA PRO A 47 -17.69 20.59 -16.58
C PRO A 47 -16.30 19.96 -16.39
N PRO A 48 -15.79 19.16 -17.34
CA PRO A 48 -14.48 18.51 -17.24
C PRO A 48 -13.30 19.51 -17.28
N ASP A 49 -13.55 20.74 -17.73
CA ASP A 49 -12.53 21.81 -17.76
C ASP A 49 -12.27 22.43 -16.38
N GLN A 50 -13.22 22.27 -15.44
CA GLN A 50 -13.14 22.88 -14.10
C GLN A 50 -12.96 21.84 -12.99
N ASN A 51 -13.21 20.56 -13.28
CA ASN A 51 -13.16 19.48 -12.30
C ASN A 51 -12.18 18.40 -12.76
N SER A 52 -11.40 17.86 -11.83
CA SER A 52 -10.46 16.78 -12.10
C SER A 52 -11.20 15.45 -12.36
N SER A 53 -10.57 14.53 -13.12
CA SER A 53 -11.12 13.19 -13.38
C SER A 53 -11.46 12.44 -12.10
N GLU A 54 -10.62 12.56 -11.07
CA GLU A 54 -10.84 11.93 -9.75
C GLU A 54 -12.13 12.44 -9.08
N GLN A 55 -12.44 13.72 -9.21
CA GLN A 55 -13.66 14.31 -8.65
C GLN A 55 -14.93 13.85 -9.39
N ILE A 56 -14.82 13.64 -10.71
CA ILE A 56 -15.92 13.13 -11.52
C ILE A 56 -16.19 11.66 -11.16
N GLU A 57 -15.13 10.88 -10.97
CA GLU A 57 -15.21 9.48 -10.52
C GLU A 57 -15.82 9.34 -9.12
N ASP A 58 -15.43 10.19 -8.16
CA ASP A 58 -16.00 10.20 -6.81
C ASP A 58 -17.51 10.51 -6.83
N VAL A 59 -17.96 11.41 -7.70
CA VAL A 59 -19.39 11.74 -7.86
C VAL A 59 -20.14 10.59 -8.53
N MET A 60 -19.56 9.94 -9.54
CA MET A 60 -20.14 8.76 -10.19
C MET A 60 -20.27 7.58 -9.21
N ALA A 61 -19.28 7.36 -8.36
CA ALA A 61 -19.31 6.36 -7.30
C ALA A 61 -20.45 6.62 -6.30
N ASN A 62 -20.64 7.88 -5.90
CA ASN A 62 -21.76 8.28 -5.04
C ASN A 62 -23.14 8.06 -5.69
N PHE A 63 -23.27 8.30 -7.01
CA PHE A 63 -24.52 8.01 -7.73
C PHE A 63 -24.82 6.51 -7.77
N SER A 64 -23.80 5.69 -8.01
CA SER A 64 -23.92 4.23 -7.99
C SER A 64 -24.29 3.69 -6.60
N GLU A 65 -23.69 4.24 -5.53
CA GLU A 65 -24.04 3.89 -4.14
C GLU A 65 -25.50 4.27 -3.79
N MET A 66 -26.02 5.34 -4.39
CA MET A 66 -27.42 5.76 -4.24
C MET A 66 -28.39 5.06 -5.20
N GLY A 67 -27.91 4.13 -6.04
CA GLY A 67 -28.74 3.35 -6.98
C GLY A 67 -29.23 4.15 -8.21
N ILE A 68 -28.50 5.18 -8.61
CA ILE A 68 -28.80 6.01 -9.80
C ILE A 68 -27.88 5.59 -10.94
N GLN A 69 -28.45 5.23 -12.09
CA GLN A 69 -27.68 4.77 -13.25
C GLN A 69 -27.32 5.93 -14.20
N VAL A 70 -26.06 6.01 -14.63
CA VAL A 70 -25.61 7.01 -15.62
C VAL A 70 -25.78 6.42 -17.01
N VAL A 71 -26.54 7.08 -17.89
CA VAL A 71 -26.86 6.62 -19.25
C VAL A 71 -26.31 7.60 -20.28
N GLU A 72 -25.82 7.11 -21.41
CA GLU A 72 -25.21 7.95 -22.45
C GLU A 72 -26.24 8.72 -23.30
N SER A 73 -27.53 8.30 -23.33
CA SER A 73 -28.60 8.96 -24.10
C SER A 73 -30.00 8.55 -23.60
N GLU A 74 -31.01 9.42 -23.74
CA GLU A 74 -32.42 9.13 -23.33
C GLU A 74 -33.11 8.01 -24.14
N GLU A 75 -32.44 7.45 -25.16
CA GLU A 75 -32.97 6.33 -25.96
C GLU A 75 -32.41 4.99 -25.48
N SER A 76 -33.01 4.42 -24.42
CA SER A 76 -33.14 2.97 -24.24
C SER A 76 -34.23 2.66 -23.20
N GLU A 77 -35.45 2.54 -23.71
CA GLU A 77 -36.64 1.81 -23.23
C GLU A 77 -36.84 1.52 -21.72
N GLU A 78 -37.93 2.10 -21.21
CA GLU A 78 -38.79 1.55 -20.16
C GLU A 78 -39.22 0.12 -20.55
N THR A 79 -39.04 -0.93 -19.75
CA THR A 79 -39.96 -1.45 -18.70
C THR A 79 -39.44 -2.87 -18.32
N GLU A 80 -39.56 -3.39 -17.10
CA GLU A 80 -40.80 -3.90 -16.50
C GLU A 80 -40.77 -4.05 -14.97
N ALA A 81 -41.90 -3.70 -14.34
CA ALA A 81 -42.49 -4.41 -13.20
C ALA A 81 -44.02 -4.46 -13.40
N PRO A 82 -44.76 -5.44 -12.83
CA PRO A 82 -45.77 -6.19 -13.58
C PRO A 82 -47.24 -5.80 -13.29
N ALA A 83 -48.13 -5.96 -14.28
CA ALA A 83 -49.58 -6.09 -14.05
C ALA A 83 -50.34 -6.84 -15.17
N ALA A 84 -50.77 -8.06 -14.82
CA ALA A 84 -52.02 -8.75 -15.14
C ALA A 84 -52.84 -8.49 -16.44
N LYS A 85 -52.98 -9.60 -17.18
CA LYS A 85 -54.21 -10.21 -17.77
C LYS A 85 -54.76 -9.73 -19.14
N THR A 86 -54.80 -10.75 -20.00
CA THR A 86 -55.89 -11.27 -20.86
C THR A 86 -55.99 -10.93 -22.36
N GLU A 87 -55.85 -12.03 -23.11
CA GLU A 87 -56.53 -12.48 -24.33
C GLU A 87 -56.10 -11.99 -25.74
N LYS A 88 -55.60 -13.00 -26.50
CA LYS A 88 -55.88 -13.38 -27.91
C LYS A 88 -55.59 -12.33 -29.00
N THR A 89 -54.93 -12.64 -30.12
CA THR A 89 -55.17 -13.74 -31.07
C THR A 89 -54.00 -13.78 -32.09
N GLU A 90 -53.62 -14.99 -32.54
CA GLU A 90 -53.09 -15.44 -33.88
C GLU A 90 -52.35 -14.43 -34.80
N GLU A 91 -51.26 -14.74 -35.51
CA GLU A 91 -50.87 -15.96 -36.25
C GLU A 91 -49.44 -15.81 -36.84
N ALA A 92 -48.70 -16.93 -36.97
CA ALA A 92 -47.65 -17.29 -37.96
C ALA A 92 -46.41 -16.38 -38.19
N GLU A 93 -45.16 -16.82 -38.42
CA GLU A 93 -44.48 -18.12 -38.59
C GLU A 93 -42.95 -17.83 -38.52
N GLU A 94 -42.18 -18.78 -37.96
CA GLU A 94 -40.77 -19.20 -38.20
C GLU A 94 -39.68 -18.14 -38.55
N GLU A 95 -38.53 -18.08 -37.86
CA GLU A 95 -37.42 -19.04 -37.98
C GLU A 95 -36.55 -19.14 -36.70
N GLN A 96 -36.13 -20.38 -36.41
CA GLN A 96 -35.16 -20.76 -35.39
C GLN A 96 -33.74 -20.24 -35.68
N SER A 97 -33.15 -19.55 -34.71
CA SER A 97 -31.70 -19.61 -34.45
C SER A 97 -31.49 -19.53 -32.94
N GLY A 98 -30.82 -20.54 -32.39
CA GLY A 98 -30.75 -20.83 -30.96
C GLY A 98 -30.16 -19.69 -30.13
N ASN A 99 -31.02 -19.05 -29.35
CA ASN A 99 -30.62 -18.26 -28.20
C ASN A 99 -30.39 -19.21 -27.03
N ILE A 100 -29.18 -19.24 -26.49
CA ILE A 100 -28.94 -19.80 -25.16
C ILE A 100 -29.47 -18.73 -24.20
N ASP A 101 -30.59 -19.03 -23.54
CA ASP A 101 -31.24 -18.12 -22.60
C ASP A 101 -30.30 -17.69 -21.46
N GLU A 102 -29.86 -16.43 -21.52
CA GLU A 102 -29.20 -15.70 -20.44
C GLU A 102 -30.07 -15.59 -19.17
N GLU A 103 -31.37 -15.87 -19.29
CA GLU A 103 -32.34 -15.75 -18.21
C GLU A 103 -32.38 -16.97 -17.26
N SER A 104 -31.67 -18.05 -17.60
CA SER A 104 -31.51 -19.23 -16.72
C SER A 104 -30.25 -19.18 -15.83
N VAL A 105 -29.43 -18.13 -15.95
CA VAL A 105 -28.05 -18.06 -15.41
C VAL A 105 -27.96 -17.51 -13.97
N GLY A 106 -29.05 -16.98 -13.42
CA GLY A 106 -29.07 -16.30 -12.12
C GLY A 106 -28.93 -17.19 -10.87
N ARG A 107 -28.81 -18.52 -11.00
CA ARG A 107 -28.89 -19.44 -9.84
C ARG A 107 -28.03 -20.70 -9.99
N THR A 108 -26.75 -20.54 -10.33
CA THR A 108 -25.78 -21.64 -10.21
C THR A 108 -24.86 -21.38 -9.02
N ASP A 109 -25.06 -22.13 -7.93
CA ASP A 109 -24.18 -22.19 -6.76
C ASP A 109 -22.87 -22.97 -7.05
N ASP A 110 -22.50 -23.17 -8.33
CA ASP A 110 -21.28 -23.88 -8.69
C ASP A 110 -20.07 -22.95 -8.51
N PRO A 111 -19.20 -23.20 -7.51
CA PRO A 111 -18.07 -22.32 -7.21
C PRO A 111 -17.09 -22.23 -8.39
N VAL A 112 -17.00 -23.27 -9.23
CA VAL A 112 -16.11 -23.29 -10.39
C VAL A 112 -16.60 -22.35 -11.47
N ARG A 113 -17.91 -22.36 -11.77
CA ARG A 113 -18.52 -21.41 -12.73
C ARG A 113 -18.44 -19.98 -12.22
N MET A 114 -18.68 -19.77 -10.93
CA MET A 114 -18.58 -18.46 -10.30
C MET A 114 -17.16 -17.89 -10.44
N TYR A 115 -16.15 -18.71 -10.16
CA TYR A 115 -14.73 -18.35 -10.31
C TYR A 115 -14.32 -18.11 -11.77
N LEU A 116 -14.77 -18.93 -12.73
CA LEU A 116 -14.49 -18.72 -14.15
C LEU A 116 -15.11 -17.43 -14.69
N ARG A 117 -16.30 -17.05 -14.19
CA ARG A 117 -16.94 -15.77 -14.52
C ARG A 117 -16.15 -14.59 -13.99
N GLU A 118 -15.74 -14.63 -12.71
CA GLU A 118 -14.93 -13.58 -12.08
C GLU A 118 -13.54 -13.46 -12.74
N MET A 119 -12.92 -14.57 -13.13
CA MET A 119 -11.67 -14.56 -13.89
C MET A 119 -11.87 -14.05 -15.34
N GLY A 120 -13.05 -14.31 -15.92
CA GLY A 120 -13.42 -13.83 -17.24
C GLY A 120 -13.49 -12.31 -17.32
N SER A 121 -13.87 -11.64 -16.22
CA SER A 121 -13.94 -10.17 -16.14
C SER A 121 -12.59 -9.45 -16.09
N VAL A 122 -11.49 -10.13 -15.79
CA VAL A 122 -10.14 -9.51 -15.74
C VAL A 122 -9.43 -9.70 -17.08
N GLU A 123 -8.96 -8.62 -17.68
CA GLU A 123 -8.22 -8.66 -18.96
C GLU A 123 -6.85 -9.31 -18.81
N LEU A 124 -6.36 -9.92 -19.90
CA LEU A 124 -5.00 -10.45 -19.95
C LEU A 124 -4.00 -9.30 -19.99
N LEU A 125 -2.94 -9.41 -19.19
CA LEU A 125 -1.91 -8.40 -19.16
C LEU A 125 -0.99 -8.54 -20.37
N SER A 126 -0.63 -7.41 -20.99
CA SER A 126 0.44 -7.37 -21.99
C SER A 126 1.81 -7.44 -21.31
N ARG A 127 2.85 -7.80 -22.06
CA ARG A 127 4.25 -7.75 -21.57
C ARG A 127 4.62 -6.37 -20.99
N GLU A 128 4.12 -5.30 -21.60
CA GLU A 128 4.34 -3.93 -21.12
C GLU A 128 3.60 -3.65 -19.81
N GLY A 129 2.36 -4.16 -19.69
CA GLY A 129 1.58 -4.12 -18.45
C GLY A 129 2.28 -4.88 -17.31
N GLU A 130 2.82 -6.07 -17.58
CA GLU A 130 3.60 -6.85 -16.61
C GLU A 130 4.81 -6.06 -16.09
N ILE A 131 5.56 -5.44 -17.00
CA ILE A 131 6.72 -4.60 -16.64
C ILE A 131 6.26 -3.38 -15.82
N ALA A 132 5.14 -2.75 -16.18
CA ALA A 132 4.61 -1.61 -15.45
C ALA A 132 4.20 -1.98 -14.01
N ILE A 133 3.53 -3.12 -13.83
CA ILE A 133 3.18 -3.63 -12.49
C ILE A 133 4.44 -4.01 -11.70
N ALA A 134 5.42 -4.66 -12.32
CA ALA A 134 6.69 -5.00 -11.67
C ALA A 134 7.43 -3.74 -11.17
N LYS A 135 7.49 -2.68 -11.98
CA LYS A 135 8.04 -1.38 -11.58
C LYS A 135 7.28 -0.75 -10.41
N ARG A 136 5.95 -0.87 -10.38
CA ARG A 136 5.14 -0.40 -9.24
C ARG A 136 5.42 -1.19 -7.97
N ILE A 137 5.59 -2.50 -8.07
CA ILE A 137 5.95 -3.36 -6.93
C ILE A 137 7.34 -2.98 -6.39
N GLU A 138 8.32 -2.78 -7.27
CA GLU A 138 9.68 -2.36 -6.90
C GLU A 138 9.70 -0.96 -6.27
N ALA A 139 9.00 0.01 -6.87
CA ALA A 139 8.88 1.36 -6.30
C ALA A 139 8.24 1.36 -4.90
N GLY A 140 7.20 0.54 -4.69
CA GLY A 140 6.58 0.34 -3.38
C GLY A 140 7.55 -0.27 -2.37
N ARG A 141 8.36 -1.26 -2.80
CA ARG A 141 9.41 -1.86 -1.99
C ARG A 141 10.48 -0.83 -1.59
N ASP A 142 10.94 -0.03 -2.54
CA ASP A 142 11.98 0.96 -2.29
C ASP A 142 11.48 2.08 -1.36
N MET A 143 10.20 2.47 -1.48
CA MET A 143 9.56 3.38 -0.53
C MET A 143 9.49 2.78 0.89
N MET A 144 9.17 1.48 1.01
CA MET A 144 9.20 0.79 2.30
C MET A 144 10.61 0.74 2.88
N ILE A 145 11.61 0.34 2.09
CA ILE A 145 13.01 0.27 2.54
C ILE A 145 13.50 1.66 2.97
N GLY A 146 13.23 2.70 2.17
CA GLY A 146 13.58 4.07 2.50
C GLY A 146 13.00 4.52 3.83
N GLY A 147 11.70 4.30 4.05
CA GLY A 147 11.04 4.62 5.31
C GLY A 147 11.56 3.78 6.48
N LEU A 148 11.75 2.47 6.31
CA LEU A 148 12.29 1.59 7.35
C LEU A 148 13.71 2.02 7.75
N CYS A 149 14.54 2.45 6.79
CA CYS A 149 15.88 2.94 7.06
C CYS A 149 15.91 4.33 7.73
N GLU A 150 14.78 5.05 7.83
CA GLU A 150 14.67 6.20 8.74
C GLU A 150 14.52 5.77 10.20
N SER A 151 14.05 4.54 10.44
CA SER A 151 13.86 3.99 11.78
C SER A 151 15.13 3.30 12.30
N PRO A 152 15.67 3.72 13.46
CA PRO A 152 16.83 3.09 14.09
C PRO A 152 16.59 1.63 14.49
N LEU A 153 15.34 1.25 14.69
CA LEU A 153 14.94 -0.13 14.98
C LEU A 153 15.36 -1.09 13.87
N THR A 154 15.24 -0.65 12.62
CA THR A 154 15.63 -1.43 11.44
C THR A 154 17.10 -1.83 11.51
N PHE A 155 17.97 -0.90 11.88
CA PHE A 155 19.40 -1.20 12.01
C PHE A 155 19.72 -2.09 13.21
N LYS A 156 19.00 -1.95 14.33
CA LYS A 156 19.16 -2.90 15.46
C LYS A 156 18.83 -4.32 15.02
N ALA A 157 17.76 -4.49 14.25
CA ALA A 157 17.37 -5.78 13.69
C ALA A 157 18.42 -6.30 12.68
N ILE A 158 18.91 -5.46 11.77
CA ILE A 158 19.96 -5.82 10.82
C ILE A 158 21.25 -6.27 11.52
N ILE A 159 21.70 -5.54 12.54
CA ILE A 159 22.89 -5.91 13.32
C ILE A 159 22.68 -7.24 14.03
N ASN A 160 21.49 -7.46 14.61
CA ASN A 160 21.15 -8.74 15.23
C ASN A 160 21.16 -9.90 14.22
N TRP A 161 20.66 -9.70 12.99
CA TRP A 161 20.74 -10.71 11.94
C TRP A 161 22.18 -10.99 11.51
N HIS A 162 23.00 -9.95 11.40
CA HIS A 162 24.43 -10.07 11.13
C HIS A 162 25.16 -10.87 12.22
N ASP A 163 24.87 -10.62 13.51
CA ASP A 163 25.44 -11.37 14.63
C ASP A 163 24.98 -12.84 14.61
N GLN A 164 23.72 -13.10 14.27
CA GLN A 164 23.19 -14.46 14.12
C GLN A 164 23.81 -15.20 12.93
N LEU A 165 24.06 -14.51 11.82
CA LEU A 165 24.77 -15.05 10.65
C LEU A 165 26.23 -15.39 10.99
N LYS A 166 26.92 -14.52 11.73
CA LYS A 166 28.27 -14.77 12.25
C LYS A 166 28.32 -15.95 13.20
N ALA A 167 27.31 -16.09 14.06
CA ALA A 167 27.18 -17.20 15.00
C ALA A 167 26.70 -18.51 14.34
N GLY A 168 26.37 -18.51 13.04
CA GLY A 168 25.87 -19.68 12.31
C GLY A 168 24.46 -20.13 12.73
N ARG A 169 23.68 -19.25 13.38
CA ARG A 169 22.29 -19.53 13.79
C ARG A 169 21.26 -19.22 12.71
N MET A 170 21.66 -18.44 11.71
CA MET A 170 20.84 -18.01 10.58
C MET A 170 21.65 -18.18 9.29
N LEU A 171 20.98 -18.54 8.20
CA LEU A 171 21.61 -18.73 6.89
C LEU A 171 21.56 -17.43 6.09
N LEU A 172 22.44 -17.30 5.10
CA LEU A 172 22.51 -16.08 4.30
C LEU A 172 21.22 -15.88 3.48
N ARG A 173 20.63 -16.98 2.96
CA ARG A 173 19.32 -16.96 2.26
C ARG A 173 18.16 -16.43 3.07
N ASP A 174 18.23 -16.49 4.40
CA ASP A 174 17.15 -16.01 5.25
C ASP A 174 17.19 -14.48 5.38
N ILE A 175 18.34 -13.87 5.07
CA ILE A 175 18.60 -12.43 5.24
C ILE A 175 18.53 -11.71 3.89
N ILE A 176 19.14 -12.28 2.85
CA ILE A 176 19.23 -11.67 1.51
C ILE A 176 18.53 -12.52 0.46
N ASP A 177 18.08 -11.84 -0.59
CA ASP A 177 17.62 -12.49 -1.81
C ASP A 177 18.83 -12.92 -2.66
N LEU A 178 19.21 -14.21 -2.53
CA LEU A 178 20.37 -14.80 -3.19
C LEU A 178 20.29 -14.72 -4.73
N GLU A 179 19.11 -14.99 -5.29
CA GLU A 179 18.88 -15.01 -6.74
C GLU A 179 18.97 -13.60 -7.32
N ALA A 180 18.36 -12.62 -6.64
CA ALA A 180 18.42 -11.22 -7.04
C ALA A 180 19.81 -10.61 -6.87
N THR A 181 20.64 -11.13 -5.96
CA THR A 181 22.01 -10.63 -5.69
C THR A 181 23.00 -11.12 -6.74
N GLN A 182 22.86 -12.36 -7.22
CA GLN A 182 23.73 -12.89 -8.29
C GLN A 182 23.48 -12.19 -9.64
N GLY A 183 22.21 -11.90 -9.98
CA GLY A 183 21.84 -11.23 -11.22
C GLY A 183 22.37 -9.80 -11.35
N ALA A 184 22.71 -9.13 -10.26
CA ALA A 184 23.25 -7.77 -10.23
C ALA A 184 24.79 -7.70 -10.32
N GLY A 185 25.50 -8.80 -10.03
CA GLY A 185 26.95 -8.84 -9.87
C GLY A 185 27.77 -9.19 -11.12
N ALA A 186 27.14 -9.39 -12.29
CA ALA A 186 27.85 -9.73 -13.53
C ALA A 186 27.85 -8.55 -14.53
N PRO A 187 28.90 -7.69 -14.54
CA PRO A 187 29.14 -6.79 -15.66
C PRO A 187 29.65 -7.61 -16.85
N GLY A 188 28.72 -8.22 -17.60
CA GLY A 188 29.09 -9.03 -18.78
C GLY A 188 28.12 -10.13 -19.21
N ALA A 189 26.94 -10.28 -18.59
CA ALA A 189 25.92 -11.22 -19.06
C ALA A 189 24.72 -10.49 -19.69
N ALA A 190 24.99 -9.53 -20.59
CA ALA A 190 24.05 -9.19 -21.65
C ALA A 190 24.11 -10.34 -22.68
N GLY A 191 23.44 -11.46 -22.39
CA GLY A 191 23.51 -12.65 -23.24
C GLY A 191 22.91 -13.94 -22.68
N THR A 192 22.14 -13.90 -21.59
CA THR A 192 21.30 -15.03 -21.18
C THR A 192 19.99 -14.47 -20.63
N GLU A 193 19.15 -14.05 -21.56
CA GLU A 193 17.73 -13.82 -21.30
C GLU A 193 17.07 -15.16 -20.96
N GLY A 194 16.31 -15.20 -19.86
CA GLY A 194 15.12 -16.04 -19.75
C GLY A 194 15.29 -17.45 -19.19
N GLN A 195 15.34 -17.57 -17.86
CA GLN A 195 14.71 -18.69 -17.13
C GLN A 195 14.41 -18.30 -15.68
N GLY A 196 13.63 -17.22 -15.52
CA GLY A 196 12.66 -17.19 -14.44
C GLY A 196 11.52 -18.10 -14.85
N HIS A 197 11.21 -19.11 -14.05
CA HIS A 197 10.07 -19.99 -14.29
C HIS A 197 8.78 -19.16 -14.32
N GLY A 198 8.23 -18.98 -15.53
CA GLY A 198 7.00 -18.22 -15.72
C GLY A 198 6.73 -17.75 -17.15
N ALA A 199 7.11 -18.50 -18.19
CA ALA A 199 6.61 -18.29 -19.54
C ALA A 199 6.86 -19.54 -20.40
N ALA A 200 5.80 -20.30 -20.70
CA ALA A 200 5.84 -21.24 -21.82
C ALA A 200 5.62 -20.44 -23.12
N PRO A 201 6.39 -20.70 -24.20
CA PRO A 201 6.33 -19.88 -25.40
C PRO A 201 5.07 -20.21 -26.22
N ALA A 202 4.46 -19.16 -26.75
CA ALA A 202 3.46 -19.26 -27.80
C ALA A 202 4.17 -19.39 -29.16
N SER A 203 3.76 -20.39 -29.94
CA SER A 203 3.87 -20.38 -31.40
C SER A 203 2.55 -20.88 -31.98
N GLY A 204 1.78 -19.99 -32.61
CA GLY A 204 0.76 -20.36 -33.61
C GLY A 204 1.46 -20.76 -34.93
N GLU A 205 0.87 -21.48 -35.88
CA GLU A 205 -0.54 -21.75 -36.20
C GLU A 205 -0.65 -23.06 -37.01
N ALA A 206 -1.80 -23.72 -36.85
CA ALA A 206 -2.56 -24.54 -37.82
C ALA A 206 -1.88 -25.63 -38.68
N ALA A 207 -2.21 -26.90 -38.41
CA ALA A 207 -2.88 -27.81 -39.36
C ALA A 207 -3.21 -29.15 -38.68
N ALA A 208 -4.39 -29.69 -38.98
CA ALA A 208 -4.88 -30.99 -38.52
C ALA A 208 -4.06 -32.16 -39.12
N GLU A 209 -3.89 -33.25 -38.36
CA GLU A 209 -4.40 -34.60 -38.67
C GLU A 209 -3.80 -35.66 -37.72
N ASN A 210 -4.56 -36.74 -37.53
CA ASN A 210 -4.28 -37.93 -36.72
C ASN A 210 -2.83 -38.41 -36.79
N PHE A 211 -2.24 -38.77 -35.65
CA PHE A 211 -1.34 -39.94 -35.60
C PHE A 211 -1.37 -40.62 -34.23
N ASP A 212 -1.48 -41.94 -34.33
CA ASP A 212 -1.61 -42.94 -33.28
C ASP A 212 -0.29 -43.10 -32.50
N GLY A 213 -0.38 -43.75 -31.34
CA GLY A 213 0.66 -43.73 -30.30
C GLY A 213 2.04 -44.24 -30.70
N GLU A 214 3.05 -43.65 -30.07
CA GLU A 214 4.32 -44.31 -29.73
C GLU A 214 4.97 -43.62 -28.53
N GLU A 215 5.63 -44.44 -27.72
CA GLU A 215 6.23 -44.14 -26.43
C GLU A 215 7.20 -42.95 -26.51
N VAL A 216 7.04 -41.96 -25.62
CA VAL A 216 8.03 -40.89 -25.45
C VAL A 216 8.98 -41.32 -24.34
N ASP A 217 10.16 -41.72 -24.80
CA ASP A 217 11.38 -42.01 -24.06
C ASP A 217 11.70 -40.90 -23.05
N ASP A 218 12.24 -41.30 -21.91
CA ASP A 218 12.55 -40.50 -20.73
C ASP A 218 13.61 -39.44 -21.11
N ALA A 219 13.14 -38.27 -21.54
CA ALA A 219 14.02 -37.14 -21.83
C ALA A 219 14.58 -36.62 -20.51
N GLU A 220 15.79 -37.06 -20.18
CA GLU A 220 16.66 -36.50 -19.15
C GLU A 220 16.59 -34.96 -19.21
N ASP A 221 16.03 -34.38 -18.14
CA ASP A 221 16.03 -32.95 -17.88
C ASP A 221 17.49 -32.47 -17.93
N PRO A 222 17.88 -31.60 -18.88
CA PRO A 222 19.17 -30.97 -18.81
C PRO A 222 19.08 -29.95 -17.69
N GLU A 223 19.41 -30.39 -16.46
CA GLU A 223 19.72 -29.52 -15.32
C GLU A 223 20.80 -28.52 -15.77
N GLY A 224 20.35 -27.40 -16.32
CA GLY A 224 21.15 -26.23 -16.56
C GLY A 224 21.83 -25.88 -15.25
N ALA A 225 23.12 -25.60 -15.32
CA ALA A 225 24.02 -25.35 -14.20
C ALA A 225 23.58 -24.16 -13.30
N ALA A 226 22.48 -24.31 -12.58
CA ALA A 226 22.11 -23.50 -11.46
C ALA A 226 23.09 -23.88 -10.34
N ILE A 227 24.03 -22.97 -10.06
CA ILE A 227 24.91 -23.09 -8.90
C ILE A 227 24.03 -23.40 -7.69
N SER A 228 24.29 -24.50 -6.98
CA SER A 228 23.51 -24.86 -5.80
C SER A 228 23.41 -23.67 -4.83
N LEU A 229 22.26 -23.47 -4.21
CA LEU A 229 22.02 -22.35 -3.29
C LEU A 229 23.13 -22.24 -2.22
N SER A 230 23.62 -23.38 -1.72
CA SER A 230 24.74 -23.44 -0.76
C SER A 230 26.06 -22.92 -1.32
N ALA A 231 26.38 -23.21 -2.59
CA ALA A 231 27.58 -22.71 -3.25
C ALA A 231 27.50 -21.21 -3.54
N LEU A 232 26.28 -20.70 -3.80
CA LEU A 232 26.05 -19.27 -3.92
C LEU A 232 26.21 -18.54 -2.58
N GLU A 233 25.67 -19.14 -1.50
CA GLU A 233 25.83 -18.62 -0.14
C GLU A 233 27.30 -18.49 0.23
N GLU A 234 28.11 -19.53 0.01
CA GLU A 234 29.53 -19.52 0.37
C GLU A 234 30.32 -18.44 -0.38
N LYS A 235 29.95 -18.17 -1.65
CA LYS A 235 30.58 -17.13 -2.47
C LYS A 235 30.21 -15.71 -2.04
N LEU A 236 28.93 -15.46 -1.70
CA LEU A 236 28.42 -14.12 -1.39
C LEU A 236 28.59 -13.76 0.09
N LYS A 237 28.68 -14.73 0.99
CA LYS A 237 28.84 -14.53 2.43
C LYS A 237 29.96 -13.55 2.83
N PRO A 238 31.21 -13.63 2.31
CA PRO A 238 32.26 -12.70 2.73
C PRO A 238 31.97 -11.25 2.31
N GLU A 239 31.42 -11.05 1.11
CA GLU A 239 31.06 -9.72 0.62
C GLU A 239 29.92 -9.11 1.43
N VAL A 240 28.87 -9.89 1.70
CA VAL A 240 27.71 -9.44 2.46
C VAL A 240 28.06 -9.19 3.94
N LEU A 241 28.95 -9.98 4.53
CA LEU A 241 29.45 -9.71 5.88
C LEU A 241 30.24 -8.40 5.93
N ALA A 242 31.07 -8.12 4.91
CA ALA A 242 31.81 -6.86 4.84
C ALA A 242 30.86 -5.65 4.73
N THR A 243 29.81 -5.73 3.92
CA THR A 243 28.80 -4.66 3.82
C THR A 243 28.04 -4.46 5.14
N PHE A 244 27.70 -5.54 5.85
CA PHE A 244 27.08 -5.43 7.18
C PHE A 244 28.01 -4.79 8.22
N GLU A 245 29.32 -5.06 8.20
CA GLU A 245 30.28 -4.41 9.09
C GLU A 245 30.40 -2.90 8.82
N GLU A 246 30.37 -2.49 7.55
CA GLU A 246 30.31 -1.07 7.17
C GLU A 246 29.03 -0.40 7.69
N ILE A 247 27.88 -1.06 7.51
CA ILE A 247 26.57 -0.60 7.99
C ILE A 247 26.58 -0.46 9.52
N GLU A 248 27.14 -1.43 10.25
CA GLU A 248 27.27 -1.40 11.70
C GLU A 248 28.13 -0.21 12.17
N GLY A 249 29.25 0.05 11.48
CA GLY A 249 30.14 1.18 11.75
C GLY A 249 29.47 2.54 11.53
N LEU A 250 28.71 2.70 10.45
CA LEU A 250 27.94 3.91 10.16
C LEU A 250 26.78 4.08 11.16
N TYR A 251 26.05 3.02 11.46
CA TYR A 251 24.94 3.05 12.43
C TYR A 251 25.41 3.45 13.84
N LYS A 252 26.54 2.92 14.33
CA LYS A 252 27.07 3.31 15.66
C LYS A 252 27.33 4.81 15.77
N LYS A 253 27.74 5.47 14.69
CA LYS A 253 27.94 6.93 14.65
C LYS A 253 26.60 7.66 14.64
N LEU A 254 25.68 7.24 13.78
CA LEU A 254 24.34 7.82 13.64
C LEU A 254 23.54 7.69 14.94
N HIS A 255 23.57 6.53 15.58
CA HIS A 255 22.86 6.23 16.82
C HIS A 255 23.32 7.14 17.98
N LYS A 256 24.62 7.41 18.11
CA LYS A 256 25.14 8.37 19.11
C LYS A 256 24.63 9.78 18.88
N MET A 257 24.57 10.23 17.62
CA MET A 257 24.03 11.55 17.28
C MET A 257 22.53 11.63 17.57
N GLN A 258 21.81 10.55 17.28
CA GLN A 258 20.37 10.47 17.48
C GLN A 258 19.97 10.40 18.95
N HIS A 259 20.69 9.64 19.77
CA HIS A 259 20.47 9.60 21.22
C HIS A 259 20.62 11.00 21.83
N ARG A 260 21.71 11.70 21.47
CA ARG A 260 21.94 13.07 21.91
C ARG A 260 20.83 14.03 21.44
N ARG A 261 20.31 13.85 20.23
CA ARG A 261 19.19 14.63 19.68
C ARG A 261 17.90 14.41 20.48
N LEU A 262 17.60 13.16 20.82
CA LEU A 262 16.42 12.80 21.61
C LEU A 262 16.53 13.31 23.06
N GLU A 263 17.72 13.25 23.67
CA GLU A 263 18.00 13.85 24.98
C GLU A 263 17.79 15.36 24.97
N SER A 264 18.38 16.08 24.00
CA SER A 264 18.20 17.53 23.86
C SER A 264 16.74 17.92 23.65
N MET A 265 15.97 17.16 22.86
CA MET A 265 14.53 17.39 22.73
C MET A 265 13.75 17.16 24.02
N THR A 266 14.13 16.15 24.80
CA THR A 266 13.47 15.83 26.09
C THR A 266 13.81 16.87 27.16
N SER A 267 15.01 17.46 27.11
CA SER A 267 15.45 18.52 28.01
C SER A 267 15.03 19.93 27.57
N GLY A 268 14.44 20.08 26.37
CA GLY A 268 13.99 21.37 25.83
C GLY A 268 15.10 22.25 25.24
N GLU A 269 16.25 21.67 24.90
CA GLU A 269 17.34 22.37 24.23
C GLU A 269 17.13 22.44 22.71
N GLU A 270 17.52 23.55 22.07
CA GLU A 270 17.45 23.70 20.61
C GLU A 270 18.45 22.79 19.89
N ILE A 271 17.99 22.16 18.81
CA ILE A 271 18.83 21.31 17.96
C ILE A 271 19.71 22.19 17.07
N ASN A 272 21.03 21.95 17.10
CA ASN A 272 21.96 22.63 16.23
C ASN A 272 21.73 22.23 14.75
N ALA A 273 21.42 23.20 13.89
CA ALA A 273 21.18 22.98 12.46
C ALA A 273 22.35 22.29 11.71
N ARG A 274 23.60 22.45 12.20
CA ARG A 274 24.78 21.78 11.62
C ARG A 274 24.82 20.30 11.95
N SER A 275 24.45 19.91 13.17
CA SER A 275 24.34 18.49 13.54
C SER A 275 23.21 17.81 12.79
N GLU A 276 22.12 18.54 12.51
CA GLU A 276 20.98 18.03 11.76
C GLU A 276 21.34 17.70 10.30
N LYS A 277 22.01 18.62 9.59
CA LYS A 277 22.49 18.34 8.21
C LYS A 277 23.48 17.18 8.15
N THR A 278 24.32 17.03 9.18
CA THR A 278 25.29 15.92 9.26
C THR A 278 24.56 14.60 9.49
N TYR A 279 23.52 14.60 10.33
CA TYR A 279 22.65 13.46 10.57
C TYR A 279 21.92 13.03 9.29
N GLU A 280 21.31 13.97 8.56
CA GLU A 280 20.63 13.68 7.29
C GLU A 280 21.57 13.05 6.25
N LYS A 281 22.78 13.59 6.10
CA LYS A 281 23.77 13.05 5.17
C LYS A 281 24.23 11.64 5.53
N GLN A 282 24.52 11.39 6.81
CA GLN A 282 24.91 10.04 7.27
C GLN A 282 23.76 9.05 7.14
N ARG A 283 22.51 9.51 7.35
CA ARG A 283 21.31 8.71 7.14
C ARG A 283 21.15 8.32 5.67
N GLU A 284 21.28 9.26 4.73
CA GLU A 284 21.19 8.97 3.29
C GLU A 284 22.25 7.97 2.83
N GLU A 285 23.49 8.12 3.30
CA GLU A 285 24.57 7.17 3.02
C GLU A 285 24.23 5.76 3.54
N LEU A 286 23.64 5.68 4.74
CA LEU A 286 23.24 4.42 5.35
C LEU A 286 22.08 3.75 4.61
N VAL A 287 21.06 4.53 4.18
CA VAL A 287 19.94 4.05 3.35
C VAL A 287 20.47 3.48 2.04
N HIS A 288 21.39 4.19 1.37
CA HIS A 288 21.99 3.74 0.12
C HIS A 288 22.76 2.43 0.29
N LYS A 289 23.49 2.26 1.38
CA LYS A 289 24.19 1.01 1.70
C LYS A 289 23.23 -0.15 1.98
N VAL A 290 22.14 0.06 2.71
CA VAL A 290 21.14 -1.00 2.95
C VAL A 290 20.42 -1.39 1.67
N ALA A 291 20.12 -0.43 0.78
CA ALA A 291 19.48 -0.72 -0.51
C ALA A 291 20.33 -1.66 -1.39
N GLN A 292 21.65 -1.65 -1.23
CA GLN A 292 22.56 -2.57 -1.95
C GLN A 292 22.45 -4.02 -1.46
N VAL A 293 22.05 -4.26 -0.21
CA VAL A 293 22.06 -5.59 0.41
C VAL A 293 20.86 -6.47 0.03
N ARG A 294 19.91 -5.97 -0.79
CA ARG A 294 18.72 -6.69 -1.28
C ARG A 294 18.14 -7.66 -0.23
N LEU A 295 17.60 -7.08 0.84
CA LEU A 295 17.00 -7.84 1.93
C LEU A 295 15.86 -8.74 1.43
N HIS A 296 15.79 -9.94 1.98
CA HIS A 296 14.74 -10.89 1.69
C HIS A 296 13.36 -10.33 2.10
N ASN A 297 12.31 -10.58 1.30
CA ASN A 297 10.97 -10.01 1.51
C ASN A 297 10.41 -10.29 2.93
N ASN A 298 10.56 -11.52 3.44
CA ASN A 298 10.16 -11.90 4.79
C ASN A 298 10.82 -11.06 5.90
N ARG A 299 12.05 -10.56 5.68
CA ARG A 299 12.75 -9.69 6.64
C ARG A 299 12.18 -8.29 6.61
N ILE A 300 11.88 -7.77 5.42
CA ILE A 300 11.20 -6.47 5.25
C ILE A 300 9.82 -6.52 5.92
N GLU A 301 9.04 -7.57 5.71
CA GLU A 301 7.72 -7.75 6.33
C GLU A 301 7.80 -7.82 7.86
N GLU A 302 8.80 -8.49 8.42
CA GLU A 302 9.03 -8.51 9.87
C GLU A 302 9.27 -7.10 10.42
N LEU A 303 10.09 -6.29 9.73
CA LEU A 303 10.37 -4.90 10.12
C LEU A 303 9.13 -4.00 10.03
N VAL A 304 8.35 -4.15 8.95
CA VAL A 304 7.08 -3.43 8.78
C VAL A 304 6.11 -3.80 9.90
N MET A 305 6.03 -5.08 10.27
CA MET A 305 5.18 -5.55 11.36
C MET A 305 5.60 -4.94 12.71
N GLN A 306 6.89 -4.89 13.02
CA GLN A 306 7.38 -4.24 14.25
C GLN A 306 7.00 -2.76 14.29
N LEU A 307 7.14 -2.04 13.16
CA LEU A 307 6.75 -0.63 13.07
C LEU A 307 5.24 -0.44 13.26
N LYS A 308 4.41 -1.33 12.68
CA LYS A 308 2.95 -1.34 12.86
C LYS A 308 2.54 -1.55 14.32
N GLN A 309 3.17 -2.47 15.02
CA GLN A 309 2.87 -2.73 16.43
C GLN A 309 3.12 -1.50 17.31
N LEU A 310 4.23 -0.79 17.07
CA LEU A 310 4.52 0.46 17.77
C LEU A 310 3.52 1.56 17.44
N ASN A 311 3.11 1.68 16.17
CA ASN A 311 2.11 2.67 15.77
C ASN A 311 0.72 2.35 16.33
N GLN A 312 0.33 1.08 16.40
CA GLN A 312 -0.92 0.66 17.06
C GLN A 312 -0.92 1.01 18.54
N ARG A 313 0.21 0.76 19.24
CA ARG A 313 0.39 1.14 20.64
C ARG A 313 0.30 2.66 20.82
N LEU A 314 0.99 3.44 19.98
CA LEU A 314 0.91 4.91 20.00
C LEU A 314 -0.53 5.40 19.80
N THR A 315 -1.19 4.93 18.74
CA THR A 315 -2.57 5.33 18.39
C THR A 315 -3.56 4.97 19.51
N ALA A 316 -3.39 3.82 20.16
CA ALA A 316 -4.22 3.42 21.28
C ALA A 316 -4.07 4.37 22.48
N LEU A 317 -2.83 4.76 22.81
CA LEU A 317 -2.52 5.71 23.89
C LEU A 317 -3.04 7.12 23.59
N GLU A 318 -2.84 7.62 22.37
CA GLU A 318 -3.36 8.90 21.92
C GLU A 318 -4.90 8.92 21.94
N GLY A 319 -5.53 7.83 21.52
CA GLY A 319 -6.98 7.66 21.59
C GLY A 319 -7.51 7.65 23.02
N GLN A 320 -6.77 7.08 23.99
CA GLN A 320 -7.13 7.15 25.41
C GLN A 320 -7.08 8.58 25.94
N LEU A 321 -6.01 9.34 25.64
CA LEU A 321 -5.91 10.75 26.02
C LEU A 321 -7.04 11.58 25.43
N LEU A 322 -7.32 11.38 24.13
CA LEU A 322 -8.37 12.13 23.43
C LEU A 322 -9.75 11.86 24.03
N ARG A 323 -10.11 10.59 24.30
CA ARG A 323 -11.40 10.26 24.93
C ARG A 323 -11.55 10.87 26.32
N MET A 324 -10.47 10.92 27.10
CA MET A 324 -10.50 11.58 28.41
C MET A 324 -10.70 13.10 28.27
N ALA A 325 -10.06 13.73 27.28
CA ALA A 325 -10.26 15.15 26.97
C ALA A 325 -11.71 15.44 26.54
N GLU A 326 -12.26 14.64 25.62
CA GLU A 326 -13.66 14.74 25.17
C GLU A 326 -14.65 14.53 26.33
N SER A 327 -14.40 13.56 27.21
CA SER A 327 -15.22 13.33 28.41
C SER A 327 -15.23 14.52 29.38
N SER A 328 -14.17 15.33 29.34
CA SER A 328 -14.00 16.56 30.11
C SER A 328 -14.49 17.80 29.35
N LYS A 329 -15.20 17.63 28.22
CA LYS A 329 -15.72 18.71 27.36
C LYS A 329 -14.65 19.56 26.67
N VAL A 330 -13.49 18.98 26.38
CA VAL A 330 -12.49 19.59 25.49
C VAL A 330 -12.82 19.19 24.05
N ASN A 331 -12.81 20.15 23.12
CA ASN A 331 -13.03 19.88 21.70
C ASN A 331 -11.84 19.09 21.12
N ARG A 332 -12.11 18.16 20.21
CA ARG A 332 -11.09 17.31 19.55
C ARG A 332 -10.05 18.14 18.80
N GLU A 333 -10.49 19.14 18.05
CA GLU A 333 -9.59 20.01 17.28
C GLU A 333 -8.65 20.80 18.19
N ASP A 334 -9.20 21.39 19.26
CA ASP A 334 -8.43 22.12 20.26
C ASP A 334 -7.42 21.20 20.96
N PHE A 335 -7.82 19.97 21.29
CA PHE A 335 -6.92 18.98 21.87
C PHE A 335 -5.75 18.66 20.92
N LEU A 336 -6.06 18.34 19.66
CA LEU A 336 -5.03 18.00 18.67
C LEU A 336 -4.07 19.16 18.42
N LYS A 337 -4.57 20.41 18.43
CA LYS A 337 -3.74 21.61 18.27
C LYS A 337 -2.75 21.81 19.42
N GLN A 338 -3.14 21.50 20.66
CA GLN A 338 -2.27 21.61 21.82
C GLN A 338 -1.35 20.40 22.01
N TYR A 339 -1.77 19.23 21.55
CA TYR A 339 -1.04 17.98 21.71
C TYR A 339 0.03 17.77 20.63
N ARG A 340 -0.28 18.00 19.35
CA ARG A 340 0.66 17.78 18.24
C ARG A 340 1.87 18.71 18.33
N GLY A 341 3.06 18.17 18.18
CA GLY A 341 4.33 18.89 18.33
C GLY A 341 4.80 19.04 19.79
N ASN A 342 3.95 18.68 20.76
CA ASN A 342 4.26 18.74 22.20
C ASN A 342 4.09 17.37 22.87
N GLU A 343 4.18 16.29 22.09
CA GLU A 343 3.93 14.92 22.58
C GLU A 343 4.93 14.50 23.68
N LEU A 344 6.16 15.02 23.62
CA LEU A 344 7.25 14.70 24.57
C LEU A 344 7.58 15.85 25.54
N ASP A 345 6.86 16.98 25.47
CA ASP A 345 7.11 18.13 26.35
C ASP A 345 6.82 17.77 27.83
N PRO A 346 7.80 17.90 28.75
CA PRO A 346 7.61 17.69 30.19
C PRO A 346 6.62 18.69 30.81
N GLY A 347 6.58 19.93 30.32
CA GLY A 347 5.74 21.01 30.82
C GLY A 347 4.31 21.00 30.26
N TRP A 348 3.96 20.02 29.42
CA TRP A 348 2.70 20.03 28.68
C TRP A 348 1.49 20.07 29.60
N ILE A 349 1.49 19.27 30.66
CA ILE A 349 0.37 19.17 31.62
C ILE A 349 0.12 20.53 32.30
N GLU A 350 1.19 21.21 32.72
CA GLU A 350 1.10 22.53 33.35
C GLU A 350 0.59 23.56 32.35
N ARG A 351 1.11 23.57 31.12
CA ARG A 351 0.65 24.47 30.05
C ARG A 351 -0.82 24.29 29.73
N VAL A 352 -1.30 23.06 29.55
CA VAL A 352 -2.71 22.81 29.24
C VAL A 352 -3.63 23.12 30.43
N SER A 353 -3.14 23.01 31.67
CA SER A 353 -3.91 23.40 32.86
C SER A 353 -4.15 24.91 32.96
N ALA A 354 -3.25 25.72 32.38
CA ALA A 354 -3.32 27.17 32.35
C ALA A 354 -4.19 27.72 31.20
N LEU A 355 -4.61 26.87 30.26
CA LEU A 355 -5.41 27.30 29.11
C LEU A 355 -6.80 27.82 29.51
N PRO A 356 -7.35 28.78 28.75
CA PRO A 356 -8.73 29.22 28.95
C PRO A 356 -9.70 28.08 28.62
N GLY A 357 -10.59 27.76 29.57
CA GLY A 357 -11.62 26.75 29.39
C GLY A 357 -11.78 25.85 30.62
N LYS A 358 -13.03 25.74 31.12
CA LYS A 358 -13.34 24.86 32.26
C LYS A 358 -13.05 23.39 31.95
N GLY A 359 -13.14 23.00 30.67
CA GLY A 359 -12.87 21.63 30.22
C GLY A 359 -11.41 21.21 30.45
N TRP A 360 -10.44 22.07 30.12
CA TRP A 360 -9.02 21.81 30.35
C TRP A 360 -8.67 21.65 31.84
N LYS A 361 -9.22 22.51 32.70
CA LYS A 361 -9.06 22.39 34.16
C LYS A 361 -9.68 21.10 34.71
N THR A 362 -10.84 20.70 34.17
CA THR A 362 -11.51 19.46 34.56
C THR A 362 -10.72 18.24 34.08
N PHE A 363 -10.20 18.29 32.86
CA PHE A 363 -9.37 17.24 32.26
C PHE A 363 -8.12 16.96 33.09
N VAL A 364 -7.32 18.01 33.36
CA VAL A 364 -6.10 17.87 34.17
C VAL A 364 -6.45 17.53 35.62
N GLY A 365 -7.43 18.21 36.22
CA GLY A 365 -7.77 18.00 37.64
C GLY A 365 -8.34 16.61 37.95
N ARG A 366 -9.10 16.02 37.01
CA ARG A 366 -9.73 14.70 37.20
C ARG A 366 -8.83 13.54 36.77
N HIS A 367 -8.01 13.73 35.74
CA HIS A 367 -7.25 12.67 35.09
C HIS A 367 -5.72 12.85 35.18
N PHE A 368 -5.21 13.66 36.11
CA PHE A 368 -3.79 13.99 36.21
C PHE A 368 -2.86 12.75 36.15
N GLU A 369 -3.10 11.76 37.03
CA GLU A 369 -2.26 10.57 37.12
C GLU A 369 -2.33 9.70 35.85
N ASP A 370 -3.53 9.56 35.27
CA ASP A 370 -3.74 8.80 34.04
C ASP A 370 -3.06 9.48 32.84
N ILE A 371 -3.14 10.82 32.74
CA ILE A 371 -2.47 11.60 31.71
C ILE A 371 -0.95 11.45 31.83
N ALA A 372 -0.40 11.60 33.04
CA ALA A 372 1.03 11.43 33.28
C ALA A 372 1.51 10.02 32.92
N ARG A 373 0.76 8.99 33.31
CA ARG A 373 1.05 7.59 32.97
C ARG A 373 1.03 7.35 31.46
N ILE A 374 -0.01 7.83 30.75
CA ILE A 374 -0.12 7.63 29.31
C ILE A 374 0.98 8.38 28.56
N ARG A 375 1.29 9.62 28.96
CA ARG A 375 2.41 10.38 28.37
C ARG A 375 3.75 9.69 28.60
N ALA A 376 3.99 9.12 29.78
CA ALA A 376 5.18 8.30 30.02
C ALA A 376 5.24 7.06 29.10
N GLN A 377 4.10 6.41 28.83
CA GLN A 377 4.03 5.31 27.87
C GLN A 377 4.25 5.76 26.42
N ILE A 378 3.78 6.95 26.04
CA ILE A 378 4.07 7.55 24.72
C ILE A 378 5.56 7.86 24.59
N ALA A 379 6.18 8.41 25.63
CA ALA A 379 7.63 8.61 25.68
C ALA A 379 8.39 7.28 25.58
N ALA A 380 7.90 6.21 26.21
CA ALA A 380 8.47 4.87 26.04
C ALA A 380 8.39 4.39 24.58
N VAL A 381 7.27 4.62 23.88
CA VAL A 381 7.16 4.29 22.45
C VAL A 381 8.16 5.10 21.61
N ALA A 382 8.35 6.39 21.91
CA ALA A 382 9.36 7.22 21.25
C ALA A 382 10.79 6.68 21.49
N ASN A 383 11.09 6.22 22.70
CA ASN A 383 12.37 5.60 23.04
C ASN A 383 12.58 4.25 22.33
N ASP A 384 11.54 3.40 22.31
CA ASP A 384 11.54 2.12 21.60
C ASP A 384 11.81 2.36 20.11
N ALA A 385 11.09 3.31 19.49
CA ALA A 385 11.31 3.75 18.11
C ALA A 385 12.62 4.51 17.91
N SER A 386 13.22 5.03 18.98
CA SER A 386 14.36 5.96 18.97
C SER A 386 14.13 7.17 18.05
N LEU A 387 12.87 7.60 17.90
CA LEU A 387 12.43 8.70 17.04
C LEU A 387 11.43 9.58 17.79
N PRO A 388 11.44 10.91 17.57
CA PRO A 388 10.34 11.77 18.00
C PRO A 388 9.01 11.31 17.41
N ILE A 389 7.91 11.49 18.14
CA ILE A 389 6.57 11.01 17.74
C ILE A 389 6.13 11.56 16.37
N SER A 390 6.45 12.83 16.09
CA SER A 390 6.16 13.48 14.80
C SER A 390 6.88 12.81 13.63
N GLU A 391 8.17 12.52 13.78
CA GLU A 391 8.98 11.81 12.79
C GLU A 391 8.56 10.36 12.64
N PHE A 392 8.33 9.67 13.75
CA PHE A 392 7.82 8.30 13.75
C PHE A 392 6.52 8.19 12.93
N ARG A 393 5.60 9.14 13.10
CA ARG A 393 4.35 9.20 12.33
C ARG A 393 4.62 9.39 10.84
N ARG A 394 5.54 10.28 10.46
CA ARG A 394 5.94 10.46 9.05
C ARG A 394 6.50 9.16 8.46
N VAL A 395 7.44 8.54 9.16
CA VAL A 395 8.07 7.28 8.75
C VAL A 395 7.04 6.17 8.57
N TYR A 396 6.15 5.99 9.56
CA TYR A 396 5.07 5.01 9.48
C TYR A 396 4.15 5.26 8.28
N MET A 397 3.78 6.52 8.00
CA MET A 397 2.93 6.85 6.86
C MET A 397 3.59 6.54 5.52
N THR A 398 4.89 6.84 5.37
CA THR A 398 5.67 6.49 4.18
C THR A 398 5.70 4.98 3.95
N VAL A 399 6.02 4.20 5.00
CA VAL A 399 6.08 2.74 4.93
C VAL A 399 4.70 2.14 4.63
N SER A 400 3.64 2.62 5.31
CA SER A 400 2.27 2.14 5.10
C SER A 400 1.73 2.49 3.71
N ARG A 401 2.17 3.60 3.11
CA ARG A 401 1.85 3.93 1.72
C ARG A 401 2.56 2.95 0.77
N GLY A 402 3.88 2.77 0.90
CA GLY A 402 4.65 1.84 0.06
C GLY A 402 4.12 0.41 0.13
N GLU A 403 3.70 -0.04 1.31
CA GLU A 403 3.08 -1.35 1.50
C GLU A 403 1.74 -1.47 0.76
N ARG A 404 0.85 -0.49 0.89
CA ARG A 404 -0.45 -0.49 0.19
C ARG A 404 -0.28 -0.47 -1.32
N ASP A 405 0.62 0.36 -1.82
CA ASP A 405 0.90 0.49 -3.25
C ASP A 405 1.47 -0.82 -3.82
N SER A 406 2.42 -1.44 -3.10
CA SER A 406 2.99 -2.75 -3.44
C SER A 406 1.95 -3.87 -3.38
N ALA A 407 1.12 -3.92 -2.33
CA ALA A 407 0.07 -4.93 -2.17
C ALA A 407 -1.01 -4.82 -3.26
N ARG A 408 -1.40 -3.60 -3.64
CA ARG A 408 -2.34 -3.36 -4.74
C ARG A 408 -1.78 -3.84 -6.06
N ALA A 409 -0.54 -3.51 -6.37
CA ALA A 409 0.14 -3.95 -7.59
C ALA A 409 0.34 -5.47 -7.63
N LYS A 410 0.70 -6.10 -6.51
CA LYS A 410 0.78 -7.58 -6.40
C LYS A 410 -0.58 -8.23 -6.65
N LYS A 411 -1.67 -7.68 -6.08
CA LYS A 411 -3.03 -8.18 -6.30
C LYS A 411 -3.41 -8.12 -7.79
N GLU A 412 -3.17 -6.98 -8.43
CA GLU A 412 -3.39 -6.77 -9.86
C GLU A 412 -2.60 -7.80 -10.72
N MET A 413 -1.32 -8.03 -10.38
CA MET A 413 -0.49 -9.04 -11.03
C MET A 413 -1.06 -10.45 -10.89
N ILE A 414 -1.51 -10.82 -9.67
CA ILE A 414 -2.07 -12.15 -9.39
C ILE A 414 -3.37 -12.35 -10.16
N GLU A 415 -4.27 -11.37 -10.15
CA GLU A 415 -5.56 -11.40 -10.85
C GLU A 415 -5.38 -11.59 -12.36
N ALA A 416 -4.45 -10.86 -12.97
CA ALA A 416 -4.11 -11.02 -14.38
C ALA A 416 -3.54 -12.41 -14.73
N ASN A 417 -2.86 -13.06 -13.78
CA ASN A 417 -2.20 -14.35 -13.98
C ASN A 417 -3.04 -15.57 -13.56
N LEU A 418 -4.28 -15.38 -13.08
CA LEU A 418 -5.15 -16.50 -12.66
C LEU A 418 -5.38 -17.53 -13.77
N ARG A 419 -5.43 -17.09 -15.04
CA ARG A 419 -5.59 -17.97 -16.22
C ARG A 419 -4.42 -18.93 -16.39
N LEU A 420 -3.20 -18.46 -16.15
CA LEU A 420 -1.98 -19.28 -16.21
C LEU A 420 -2.00 -20.36 -15.12
N VAL A 421 -2.42 -20.00 -13.90
CA VAL A 421 -2.53 -20.96 -12.79
C VAL A 421 -3.51 -22.07 -13.14
N ILE A 422 -4.67 -21.75 -13.71
CA ILE A 422 -5.64 -22.77 -14.14
C ILE A 422 -5.09 -23.64 -15.27
N SER A 423 -4.41 -23.07 -16.27
CA SER A 423 -3.87 -23.84 -17.39
C SER A 423 -2.83 -24.86 -16.94
N ILE A 424 -2.04 -24.52 -15.91
CA ILE A 424 -1.12 -25.44 -15.24
C ILE A 424 -1.89 -26.46 -14.41
N ALA A 425 -2.81 -26.03 -13.54
CA ALA A 425 -3.57 -26.90 -12.65
C ALA A 425 -4.40 -27.96 -13.40
N LYS A 426 -4.94 -27.60 -14.58
CA LYS A 426 -5.66 -28.53 -15.48
C LYS A 426 -4.85 -29.77 -15.86
N LYS A 427 -3.51 -29.69 -15.89
CA LYS A 427 -2.63 -30.84 -16.18
C LYS A 427 -2.53 -31.85 -15.03
N TYR A 428 -3.00 -31.48 -13.84
CA TYR A 428 -2.83 -32.25 -12.60
C TYR A 428 -4.16 -32.67 -11.96
N THR A 429 -5.29 -32.47 -12.62
CA THR A 429 -6.65 -32.73 -12.07
C THR A 429 -6.89 -34.16 -11.60
N ASN A 430 -6.13 -35.13 -12.11
CA ASN A 430 -6.30 -36.55 -11.81
C ASN A 430 -5.26 -37.12 -10.83
N ARG A 431 -4.54 -36.28 -10.07
CA ARG A 431 -3.44 -36.73 -9.18
C ARG A 431 -3.79 -36.84 -7.70
N GLY A 432 -5.08 -36.79 -7.34
CA GLY A 432 -5.55 -36.74 -5.95
C GLY A 432 -5.33 -35.37 -5.33
#